data_AF-A0A7V4FHU1-F1
#
_entry.id   AF-A0A7V4FHU1-F1
#
_cell.length_a   1.000
_cell.length_b   1.000
_cell.length_c   1.000
_cell.angle_alpha   90.00
_cell.angle_beta   90.00
_cell.angle_gamma   90.00
#
_symmetry.space_group_name_H-M   'P 1'
#
loop_
_entity.id
_entity.type
_entity.pdbx_description
1 polymer ?
#
loop_
_entity_poly.entity_id
_entity_poly.type
_entity_poly.pdbx_seq_one_letter_code
_entity_poly.pdbx_strand_id
1 'polypeptide(L)'
;MTKKIVIKEAVHEAIFERESLLSQMVRYGRYCTVMWVHGSEITAPTAGTTLVSKTVSNDRWGYIHGFIISATESNTFKILWNCGSAIYTIRIVLNAAGTMIYTSPVPLNEGMAASAETAIKIVNVNPGSAESVYQASLLYVEWPP
;
A
#
# COMPACT_ATOMS: atom_id res chain seq x y z
N MET A 1 3.84 -42.01 -22.79
CA MET A 1 2.79 -41.00 -22.54
C MET A 1 3.21 -39.85 -21.62
N THR A 2 4.35 -39.95 -20.93
CA THR A 2 4.80 -39.00 -19.88
C THR A 2 5.30 -37.64 -20.39
N LYS A 3 5.85 -37.55 -21.61
CA LYS A 3 6.42 -36.30 -22.17
C LYS A 3 5.39 -35.18 -22.44
N LYS A 4 4.13 -35.50 -22.72
CA LYS A 4 3.09 -34.50 -23.05
C LYS A 4 2.55 -33.76 -21.82
N ILE A 5 2.65 -34.36 -20.64
CA ILE A 5 2.17 -33.79 -19.37
C ILE A 5 3.17 -32.74 -18.87
N VAL A 6 4.47 -33.07 -18.88
CA VAL A 6 5.57 -32.17 -18.47
C VAL A 6 5.60 -30.86 -19.29
N ILE A 7 5.27 -30.92 -20.58
CA ILE A 7 5.25 -29.72 -21.45
C ILE A 7 4.06 -28.81 -21.11
N LYS A 8 2.91 -29.36 -20.69
CA LYS A 8 1.76 -28.54 -20.30
C LYS A 8 2.00 -27.80 -18.99
N GLU A 9 2.63 -28.44 -18.02
CA GLU A 9 2.99 -27.84 -16.73
C GLU A 9 4.01 -26.71 -16.93
N ALA A 10 5.08 -26.96 -17.68
CA ALA A 10 6.10 -25.94 -17.99
C ALA A 10 5.52 -24.73 -18.77
N VAL A 11 4.56 -24.95 -19.67
CA VAL A 11 3.88 -23.86 -20.39
C VAL A 11 2.96 -23.08 -19.46
N HIS A 12 2.29 -23.73 -18.51
CA HIS A 12 1.43 -23.06 -17.55
C HIS A 12 2.23 -22.21 -16.56
N GLU A 13 3.37 -22.71 -16.08
CA GLU A 13 4.32 -21.96 -15.24
C GLU A 13 4.89 -20.75 -16.00
N ALA A 14 5.31 -20.91 -17.26
CA ALA A 14 5.82 -19.80 -18.07
C ALA A 14 4.74 -18.74 -18.37
N ILE A 15 3.49 -19.15 -18.55
CA ILE A 15 2.36 -18.21 -18.71
C ILE A 15 2.11 -17.47 -17.41
N PHE A 16 2.12 -18.17 -16.27
CA PHE A 16 1.93 -17.57 -14.95
C PHE A 16 3.06 -16.58 -14.59
N GLU A 17 4.32 -16.93 -14.85
CA GLU A 17 5.45 -16.01 -14.68
C GLU A 17 5.34 -14.79 -15.60
N ARG A 18 4.92 -14.97 -16.85
CA ARG A 18 4.68 -13.87 -17.78
C ARG A 18 3.55 -12.96 -17.29
N GLU A 19 2.45 -13.50 -16.79
CA GLU A 19 1.34 -12.71 -16.24
C GLU A 19 1.74 -11.99 -14.94
N SER A 20 2.58 -12.61 -14.11
CA SER A 20 3.20 -11.97 -12.94
C SER A 20 4.12 -10.80 -13.32
N LEU A 21 4.94 -10.97 -14.36
CA LEU A 21 5.79 -9.90 -14.92
C LEU A 21 4.96 -8.75 -15.50
N LEU A 22 3.82 -9.05 -16.13
CA LEU A 22 2.89 -8.03 -16.65
C LEU A 22 2.16 -7.27 -15.54
N SER A 23 2.05 -7.85 -14.34
CA SER A 23 1.55 -7.16 -13.14
C SER A 23 2.59 -6.20 -12.53
N GLN A 24 3.83 -6.21 -12.99
CA GLN A 24 4.85 -5.24 -12.56
C GLN A 24 4.63 -3.92 -13.30
N MET A 25 4.65 -2.81 -12.56
CA MET A 25 4.54 -1.51 -13.21
C MET A 25 5.89 -1.18 -13.85
N VAL A 26 5.88 -0.70 -15.08
CA VAL A 26 7.09 -0.22 -15.76
C VAL A 26 7.16 1.29 -15.56
N ARG A 27 8.19 1.76 -14.85
CA ARG A 27 8.47 3.19 -14.68
C ARG A 27 9.87 3.52 -15.13
N TYR A 28 10.01 4.40 -16.11
CA TYR A 28 11.32 4.75 -16.71
C TYR A 28 12.17 3.53 -17.12
N GLY A 29 11.51 2.47 -17.64
CA GLY A 29 12.18 1.23 -18.03
C GLY A 29 12.63 0.33 -16.86
N ARG A 30 12.26 0.65 -15.62
CA ARG A 30 12.51 -0.19 -14.45
C ARG A 30 11.24 -0.96 -14.08
N TYR A 31 11.41 -2.26 -13.90
CA TYR A 31 10.40 -3.12 -13.30
C TYR A 31 10.30 -2.80 -11.81
N CYS A 32 9.11 -2.48 -11.34
CA CYS A 32 8.86 -2.34 -9.92
C CYS A 32 7.78 -3.32 -9.46
N THR A 33 8.13 -4.14 -8.46
CA THR A 33 7.19 -5.03 -7.80
C THR A 33 6.53 -4.26 -6.66
N VAL A 34 5.32 -3.75 -6.92
CA VAL A 34 4.47 -3.20 -5.87
C VAL A 34 3.95 -4.32 -4.98
N MET A 35 3.84 -4.07 -3.68
CA MET A 35 3.36 -5.03 -2.70
C MET A 35 2.29 -4.40 -1.82
N TRP A 36 1.25 -5.17 -1.52
CA TRP A 36 0.27 -4.79 -0.51
C TRP A 36 0.81 -5.09 0.89
N VAL A 37 0.70 -4.10 1.76
CA VAL A 37 0.90 -4.24 3.21
C VAL A 37 -0.46 -4.07 3.86
N HIS A 38 -0.94 -5.12 4.52
CA HIS A 38 -2.26 -5.14 5.15
C HIS A 38 -2.16 -4.85 6.65
N GLY A 39 -3.01 -3.94 7.13
CA GLY A 39 -3.28 -3.75 8.54
C GLY A 39 -4.37 -4.69 9.04
N SER A 40 -4.32 -5.02 10.33
CA SER A 40 -5.42 -5.71 11.00
C SER A 40 -6.63 -4.79 11.14
N GLU A 41 -7.81 -5.39 11.30
CA GLU A 41 -9.00 -4.66 11.72
C GLU A 41 -8.81 -4.11 13.13
N ILE A 42 -9.33 -2.91 13.37
CA ILE A 42 -9.31 -2.24 14.68
C ILE A 42 -10.72 -1.76 15.00
N THR A 43 -11.25 -2.22 16.13
CA THR A 43 -12.54 -1.79 16.66
C THR A 43 -12.39 -0.52 17.48
N ALA A 44 -13.29 0.45 17.28
CA ALA A 44 -13.37 1.72 17.99
C ALA A 44 -11.99 2.41 18.17
N PRO A 45 -11.22 2.63 17.07
CA PRO A 45 -9.87 3.19 17.18
C PRO A 45 -9.92 4.62 17.76
N THR A 46 -9.01 4.92 18.68
CA THR A 46 -8.84 6.29 19.20
C THR A 46 -8.25 7.21 18.13
N ALA A 47 -8.36 8.52 18.30
CA ALA A 47 -7.79 9.49 17.37
C ALA A 47 -6.27 9.27 17.20
N GLY A 48 -5.81 9.20 15.95
CA GLY A 48 -4.39 8.98 15.64
C GLY A 48 -3.93 7.53 15.72
N THR A 49 -4.84 6.56 15.88
CA THR A 49 -4.50 5.14 15.82
C THR A 49 -3.90 4.79 14.45
N THR A 50 -2.78 4.07 14.47
CA THR A 50 -2.14 3.57 13.24
C THR A 50 -2.86 2.32 12.77
N LEU A 51 -3.48 2.38 11.59
CA LEU A 51 -4.22 1.27 10.99
C LEU A 51 -3.31 0.35 10.19
N VAL A 52 -2.29 0.90 9.52
CA VAL A 52 -1.22 0.15 8.87
C VAL A 52 0.07 0.95 8.92
N SER A 53 1.20 0.26 9.03
CA SER A 53 2.54 0.85 9.04
C SER A 53 3.49 -0.02 8.22
N LYS A 54 4.28 0.63 7.35
CA LYS A 54 5.38 0.00 6.63
C LYS A 54 6.64 0.83 6.80
N THR A 55 7.64 0.24 7.45
CA THR A 55 8.98 0.82 7.53
C THR A 55 9.73 0.55 6.23
N VAL A 56 10.33 1.61 5.69
CA VAL A 56 11.22 1.57 4.52
C VAL A 56 12.53 0.91 4.93
N SER A 57 12.98 -0.08 4.16
CA SER A 57 14.28 -0.71 4.42
C SER A 57 15.45 0.29 4.36
N ASN A 58 16.57 -0.08 4.99
CA ASN A 58 17.79 0.72 4.89
C ASN A 58 18.25 0.87 3.43
N ASP A 59 18.86 2.00 3.10
CA ASP A 59 19.34 2.35 1.76
C ASP A 59 18.27 2.26 0.66
N ARG A 60 17.00 2.52 1.00
CA ARG A 60 15.88 2.54 0.05
C ARG A 60 15.04 3.82 0.19
N TRP A 61 14.34 4.14 -0.89
CA TRP A 61 13.28 5.12 -0.93
C TRP A 61 11.93 4.43 -1.04
N GLY A 62 11.00 4.82 -0.17
CA GLY A 62 9.65 4.25 -0.12
C GLY A 62 8.65 5.08 -0.93
N TYR A 63 7.91 4.40 -1.80
CA TYR A 63 6.90 5.01 -2.68
C TYR A 63 5.52 4.42 -2.46
N ILE A 64 4.51 5.30 -2.45
CA ILE A 64 3.11 4.94 -2.17
C ILE A 64 2.36 4.89 -3.49
N HIS A 65 1.95 3.71 -3.94
CA HIS A 65 1.20 3.54 -5.18
C HIS A 65 -0.31 3.44 -4.97
N GLY A 66 -0.77 3.30 -3.73
CA GLY A 66 -2.19 3.12 -3.47
C GLY A 66 -2.51 2.82 -2.02
N PHE A 67 -3.80 2.70 -1.75
CA PHE A 67 -4.33 2.35 -0.45
C PHE A 67 -5.70 1.69 -0.58
N ILE A 68 -6.05 0.92 0.45
CA ILE A 68 -7.42 0.47 0.73
C ILE A 68 -7.76 0.98 2.13
N ILE A 69 -8.89 1.64 2.29
CA ILE A 69 -9.40 2.02 3.62
C ILE A 69 -10.84 1.56 3.70
N SER A 70 -11.15 0.74 4.70
CA SER A 70 -12.50 0.32 5.03
C SER A 70 -12.87 0.88 6.40
N ALA A 71 -14.08 1.42 6.51
CA ALA A 71 -14.63 1.91 7.76
C ALA A 71 -16.13 1.70 7.79
N THR A 72 -16.68 1.33 8.95
CA THR A 72 -18.13 1.17 9.15
C THR A 72 -18.87 2.50 9.39
N GLU A 73 -18.21 3.64 9.23
CA GLU A 73 -18.79 4.98 9.35
C GLU A 73 -17.97 6.03 8.55
N SER A 74 -18.45 7.27 8.49
CA SER A 74 -17.68 8.38 7.93
C SER A 74 -16.51 8.76 8.82
N ASN A 75 -15.31 8.91 8.26
CA ASN A 75 -14.16 9.46 8.99
C ASN A 75 -13.13 10.09 8.04
N THR A 76 -12.23 10.89 8.59
CA THR A 76 -11.01 11.36 7.93
C THR A 76 -9.84 10.48 8.34
N PHE A 77 -9.02 10.14 7.36
CA PHE A 77 -7.76 9.42 7.51
C PHE A 77 -6.63 10.27 6.93
N LYS A 78 -5.40 9.94 7.31
CA LYS A 78 -4.22 10.50 6.65
C LYS A 78 -3.17 9.43 6.41
N ILE A 79 -2.59 9.45 5.22
CA ILE A 79 -1.31 8.80 4.95
C ILE A 79 -0.23 9.78 5.38
N LEU A 80 0.79 9.33 6.10
CA LEU A 80 1.92 10.16 6.49
C LEU A 80 3.24 9.42 6.34
N TRP A 81 4.28 10.16 5.96
CA TRP A 81 5.63 9.65 5.76
C TRP A 81 6.66 10.73 6.04
N ASN A 82 7.91 10.32 6.23
CA ASN A 82 9.03 11.22 6.44
C ASN A 82 9.89 11.31 5.17
N CYS A 83 10.17 12.52 4.69
CA CYS A 83 11.16 12.79 3.64
C CYS A 83 12.24 13.70 4.24
N GLY A 84 13.44 13.15 4.47
CA GLY A 84 14.41 13.73 5.38
C GLY A 84 13.85 13.88 6.79
N SER A 85 14.01 15.07 7.37
CA SER A 85 13.47 15.42 8.69
C SER A 85 12.01 15.90 8.66
N ALA A 86 11.43 16.13 7.49
CA ALA A 86 10.08 16.67 7.34
C ALA A 86 9.03 15.55 7.27
N ILE A 87 7.87 15.80 7.88
CA ILE A 87 6.69 14.92 7.82
C ILE A 87 5.73 15.47 6.78
N TYR A 88 5.34 14.62 5.84
CA TYR A 88 4.35 14.91 4.81
C TYR A 88 3.10 14.09 5.04
N THR A 89 1.95 14.62 4.59
CA THR A 89 0.66 13.96 4.77
C THR A 89 -0.22 14.11 3.54
N ILE A 90 -1.04 13.08 3.28
CA ILE A 90 -2.17 13.13 2.33
C ILE A 90 -3.44 12.84 3.13
N ARG A 91 -4.41 13.76 3.04
CA ARG A 91 -5.71 13.61 3.69
C ARG A 91 -6.65 12.79 2.81
N ILE A 92 -7.36 11.84 3.42
CA ILE A 92 -8.38 11.01 2.78
C ILE A 92 -9.67 11.16 3.59
N VAL A 93 -10.79 11.40 2.91
CA VAL A 93 -12.09 11.61 3.55
C VAL A 93 -13.06 10.55 3.06
N LEU A 94 -13.59 9.73 3.97
CA LEU A 94 -14.73 8.86 3.74
C LEU A 94 -15.98 9.56 4.26
N ASN A 95 -16.91 9.89 3.36
CA ASN A 95 -18.13 10.62 3.70
C ASN A 95 -19.23 9.72 4.30
N ALA A 96 -19.07 8.40 4.23
CA ALA A 96 -19.99 7.40 4.77
C ALA A 96 -19.25 6.09 5.04
N ALA A 97 -19.93 5.14 5.67
CA ALA A 97 -19.46 3.77 5.80
C ALA A 97 -19.16 3.16 4.41
N GLY A 98 -18.09 2.39 4.32
CA GLY A 98 -17.71 1.68 3.11
C GLY A 98 -16.21 1.49 2.97
N THR A 99 -15.80 1.14 1.76
CA THR A 99 -14.42 0.90 1.39
C THR A 99 -14.00 1.80 0.24
N MET A 100 -12.88 2.49 0.40
CA MET A 100 -12.22 3.26 -0.65
C MET A 100 -10.96 2.52 -1.10
N ILE A 101 -10.81 2.37 -2.42
CA ILE A 101 -9.63 1.79 -3.04
C ILE A 101 -9.07 2.81 -4.01
N TYR A 102 -7.79 3.10 -3.90
CA TYR A 102 -7.06 3.92 -4.86
C TYR A 102 -5.75 3.23 -5.23
N THR A 103 -5.46 3.19 -6.53
CA THR A 103 -4.18 2.71 -7.05
C THR A 103 -3.76 3.61 -8.20
N SER A 104 -2.44 3.80 -8.35
CA SER A 104 -1.88 4.66 -9.38
C SER A 104 -0.53 4.14 -9.87
N PRO A 105 -0.25 4.26 -11.19
CA PRO A 105 1.08 4.01 -11.74
C PRO A 105 2.12 5.06 -11.32
N VAL A 106 1.65 6.23 -10.89
CA VAL A 106 2.47 7.30 -10.36
C VAL A 106 2.35 7.31 -8.84
N PRO A 107 3.45 7.24 -8.07
CA PRO A 107 3.37 7.24 -6.63
C PRO A 107 2.85 8.57 -6.11
N LEU A 108 2.01 8.51 -5.10
CA LEU A 108 1.37 9.65 -4.45
C LEU A 108 2.38 10.62 -3.82
N ASN A 109 3.57 10.12 -3.47
CA ASN A 109 4.67 10.89 -2.91
C ASN A 109 5.82 11.07 -3.91
N GLU A 110 5.51 11.15 -5.21
CA GLU A 110 6.52 11.47 -6.23
C GLU A 110 7.26 12.78 -5.91
N GLY A 111 8.58 12.76 -6.07
CA GLY A 111 9.48 13.87 -5.74
C GLY A 111 9.77 14.04 -4.25
N MET A 112 9.05 13.34 -3.37
CA MET A 112 9.19 13.41 -1.91
C MET A 112 9.08 12.00 -1.31
N ALA A 113 9.98 11.11 -1.71
CA ALA A 113 9.92 9.71 -1.29
C ALA A 113 10.07 9.55 0.24
N ALA A 114 9.52 8.48 0.79
CA ALA A 114 9.75 8.13 2.18
C ALA A 114 11.22 7.73 2.39
N SER A 115 11.83 8.26 3.43
CA SER A 115 13.25 8.08 3.73
C SER A 115 13.51 6.66 4.26
N ALA A 116 14.73 6.17 4.01
CA ALA A 116 15.21 4.92 4.60
C ALA A 116 14.95 4.91 6.12
N GLU A 117 14.58 3.75 6.65
CA GLU A 117 14.33 3.49 8.07
C GLU A 117 13.17 4.29 8.70
N THR A 118 12.42 5.06 7.90
CA THR A 118 11.21 5.74 8.35
C THR A 118 9.95 4.97 7.98
N ALA A 119 8.84 5.25 8.66
CA ALA A 119 7.59 4.55 8.44
C ALA A 119 6.60 5.38 7.62
N ILE A 120 5.99 4.73 6.64
CA ILE A 120 4.75 5.19 6.01
C ILE A 120 3.59 4.61 6.81
N LYS A 121 2.66 5.46 7.23
CA LYS A 121 1.52 5.06 8.07
C LYS A 121 0.21 5.58 7.50
N ILE A 122 -0.85 4.80 7.68
CA ILE A 122 -2.23 5.29 7.56
C ILE A 122 -2.81 5.36 8.96
N VAL A 123 -3.35 6.53 9.33
CA VAL A 123 -3.93 6.77 10.65
C VAL A 123 -5.31 7.40 10.53
N ASN A 124 -6.22 7.09 11.45
CA ASN A 124 -7.50 7.81 11.57
C ASN A 124 -7.26 9.17 12.26
N VAL A 125 -8.00 10.19 11.84
CA VAL A 125 -7.90 11.54 12.41
C VAL A 125 -8.82 11.69 13.61
N ASN A 126 -10.08 11.26 13.49
CA ASN A 126 -11.06 11.33 14.58
C ASN A 126 -11.21 9.94 15.22
N PRO A 127 -11.57 9.87 16.52
CA PRO A 127 -11.88 8.58 17.13
C PRO A 127 -13.10 7.95 16.44
N GLY A 128 -13.11 6.63 16.34
CA GLY A 128 -14.27 5.90 15.87
C GLY A 128 -15.37 5.82 16.92
N SER A 129 -16.62 5.69 16.47
CA SER A 129 -17.75 5.42 17.35
C SER A 129 -17.62 4.05 18.03
N ALA A 130 -18.40 3.85 19.10
CA ALA A 130 -18.53 2.52 19.69
C ALA A 130 -18.99 1.53 18.62
N GLU A 131 -18.37 0.35 18.57
CA GLU A 131 -18.62 -0.71 17.57
C GLU A 131 -18.15 -0.40 16.13
N SER A 132 -17.55 0.77 15.88
CA SER A 132 -16.94 1.02 14.57
C SER A 132 -15.75 0.09 14.32
N VAL A 133 -15.54 -0.34 13.07
CA VAL A 133 -14.41 -1.19 12.67
C VAL A 133 -13.71 -0.55 11.50
N TYR A 134 -12.42 -0.27 11.65
CA TYR A 134 -11.58 0.30 10.59
C TYR A 134 -10.50 -0.70 10.18
N GLN A 135 -10.15 -0.67 8.90
CA GLN A 135 -9.00 -1.41 8.37
C GLN A 135 -8.34 -0.57 7.27
N ALA A 136 -7.02 -0.65 7.17
CA ALA A 136 -6.29 -0.02 6.09
C ALA A 136 -5.25 -0.96 5.49
N SER A 137 -4.97 -0.79 4.20
CA SER A 137 -3.85 -1.43 3.50
C SER A 137 -3.13 -0.40 2.65
N LEU A 138 -1.83 -0.59 2.46
CA LEU A 138 -0.96 0.29 1.69
C LEU A 138 -0.40 -0.48 0.49
N LEU A 139 -0.50 0.08 -0.72
CA LEU A 139 0.22 -0.42 -1.88
C LEU A 139 1.54 0.34 -1.99
N TYR A 140 2.64 -0.40 -1.92
CA TYR A 140 3.95 0.15 -1.61
C TYR A 140 5.04 -0.45 -2.48
N VAL A 141 6.08 0.33 -2.78
CA VAL A 141 7.31 -0.18 -3.40
C VAL A 141 8.54 0.52 -2.84
N GLU A 142 9.66 -0.19 -2.86
CA GLU A 142 10.98 0.35 -2.53
C GLU A 142 11.84 0.45 -3.77
N TRP A 143 12.49 1.60 -3.94
CA TRP A 143 13.54 1.75 -4.93
C TRP A 143 14.89 2.01 -4.27
N PRO A 144 16.00 1.63 -4.93
CA PRO A 144 17.28 2.21 -4.60
C PRO A 144 17.22 3.75 -4.75
N PRO A 145 18.03 4.50 -3.97
CA PRO A 145 18.22 5.93 -4.18
C PRO A 145 18.76 6.26 -5.59
#